data_AF-A0A843EZK8-F1
#
_entry.id   AF-A0A843EZK8-F1
#
_cell.length_a   1.000
_cell.length_b   1.000
_cell.length_c   1.000
_cell.angle_alpha   90.00
_cell.angle_beta   90.00
_cell.angle_gamma   90.00
#
_symmetry.space_group_name_H-M   'P 1'
#
loop_
_entity.id
_entity.type
_entity.pdbx_description
1 polymer ?
#
loop_
_entity_poly.entity_id
_entity_poly.type
_entity_poly.pdbx_seq_one_letter_code
_entity_poly.pdbx_strand_id
1 'polypeptide(L)'
;MNKKRFFSVLIAIFLILLALSIYGTIMLGMDEGQYDLGHDDVSIAVTGDVMFGRKMPAVLDSGESPFRFVENVTKNANVLLVNFENPITTSSYAVKGDVPLKANPKYTYLLANAKDNVVASQANNHALDYGEAGLN
;
A
#
# COMPACT_ATOMS: atom_id res chain seq x y z
N MET A 1 -19.87 0.74 -66.18
CA MET A 1 -20.57 0.54 -64.90
C MET A 1 -21.21 1.86 -64.47
N ASN A 2 -22.49 1.88 -64.05
CA ASN A 2 -23.20 3.12 -63.71
C ASN A 2 -22.53 3.77 -62.49
N LYS A 3 -22.11 5.05 -62.56
CA LYS A 3 -21.37 5.73 -61.48
C LYS A 3 -22.06 5.59 -60.12
N LYS A 4 -23.40 5.64 -60.10
CA LYS A 4 -24.20 5.40 -58.89
C LYS A 4 -24.01 3.98 -58.32
N ARG A 5 -24.01 2.95 -59.17
CA ARG A 5 -23.75 1.55 -58.78
C ARG A 5 -22.31 1.36 -58.29
N PHE A 6 -21.34 2.04 -58.90
CA PHE A 6 -19.94 2.01 -58.45
C PHE A 6 -19.79 2.60 -57.04
N PHE A 7 -20.39 3.77 -56.79
CA PHE A 7 -20.39 4.39 -55.45
C PHE A 7 -21.13 3.56 -54.42
N SER A 8 -22.28 2.95 -54.76
CA SER A 8 -23.00 2.05 -53.85
C SER A 8 -22.17 0.82 -53.47
N VAL A 9 -21.42 0.25 -54.40
CA VAL A 9 -20.50 -0.88 -54.13
C VAL A 9 -19.37 -0.43 -53.21
N LEU A 10 -18.78 0.76 -53.44
CA LEU A 10 -17.71 1.29 -52.60
C LEU A 10 -18.17 1.54 -51.16
N ILE A 11 -19.38 2.09 -50.99
CA ILE A 11 -19.98 2.31 -49.66
C ILE A 11 -20.25 0.98 -48.96
N ALA A 12 -20.77 -0.03 -49.67
CA ALA A 12 -21.00 -1.35 -49.09
C ALA A 12 -19.68 -1.99 -48.61
N ILE A 13 -18.60 -1.90 -49.40
CA ILE A 13 -17.27 -2.39 -49.02
C ILE A 13 -16.77 -1.65 -47.78
N PHE A 14 -16.90 -0.33 -47.74
CA PHE A 14 -16.48 0.47 -46.58
C PHE A 14 -17.21 0.07 -45.30
N LEU A 15 -18.53 -0.12 -45.36
CA LEU A 15 -19.33 -0.55 -44.21
C LEU A 15 -18.95 -1.95 -43.71
N ILE A 16 -18.63 -2.87 -44.62
CA ILE A 16 -18.15 -4.21 -44.26
C ILE A 16 -16.80 -4.12 -43.55
N LEU A 17 -15.87 -3.32 -44.08
CA LEU A 17 -14.56 -3.13 -43.46
C LEU A 17 -14.67 -2.48 -42.08
N LEU A 18 -15.58 -1.50 -41.92
CA LEU A 18 -15.84 -0.85 -40.63
C LEU A 18 -16.44 -1.82 -39.61
N ALA A 19 -17.38 -2.67 -40.03
CA ALA A 19 -17.95 -3.70 -39.17
C ALA A 19 -16.89 -4.73 -38.74
N LEU A 20 -16.03 -5.15 -39.66
CA LEU A 20 -14.91 -6.04 -39.37
C LEU A 20 -13.89 -5.40 -38.42
N SER A 21 -13.59 -4.11 -38.56
CA SER A 21 -12.68 -3.43 -37.64
C SER A 21 -13.28 -3.29 -36.25
N ILE A 22 -14.57 -2.96 -36.13
CA ILE A 22 -15.27 -2.86 -34.83
C ILE A 22 -15.31 -4.23 -34.16
N TYR A 23 -15.67 -5.28 -34.90
CA TYR A 23 -15.68 -6.64 -34.40
C TYR A 23 -14.28 -7.10 -33.97
N GLY A 24 -13.25 -6.78 -34.76
CA GLY A 24 -11.85 -7.05 -34.41
C GLY A 24 -11.41 -6.34 -33.13
N THR A 25 -11.75 -5.06 -32.96
CA THR A 25 -11.44 -4.31 -31.72
C THR A 25 -12.18 -4.86 -30.50
N ILE A 26 -13.45 -5.23 -30.65
CA ILE A 26 -14.23 -5.85 -29.58
C ILE A 26 -13.63 -7.21 -29.20
N MET A 27 -13.32 -8.06 -30.19
CA MET A 27 -12.73 -9.38 -29.93
C MET A 27 -11.32 -9.28 -29.34
N LEU A 28 -10.50 -8.32 -29.79
CA LEU A 28 -9.19 -8.03 -29.18
C LEU A 28 -9.32 -7.48 -27.75
N GLY A 29 -10.39 -6.75 -27.44
CA GLY A 29 -10.70 -6.30 -26.08
C GLY A 29 -11.36 -7.37 -25.19
N MET A 30 -11.88 -8.45 -25.78
CA MET A 30 -12.47 -9.61 -25.08
C MET A 30 -11.46 -10.75 -24.89
N ASP A 31 -10.34 -10.73 -25.62
CA ASP A 31 -9.18 -11.62 -25.48
C ASP A 31 -8.11 -11.03 -24.52
N GLU A 32 -8.51 -10.15 -23.61
CA GLU A 32 -7.89 -10.15 -22.28
C GLU A 32 -8.35 -11.43 -21.56
N GLY A 33 -7.87 -12.56 -22.07
CA GLY A 33 -7.96 -13.83 -21.39
C GLY A 33 -7.40 -13.64 -19.99
N GLN A 34 -8.27 -13.75 -18.99
CA GLN A 34 -7.82 -13.89 -17.62
C GLN A 34 -6.96 -15.14 -17.53
N TYR A 35 -5.65 -14.92 -17.43
CA TYR A 35 -4.74 -15.91 -16.91
C TYR A 35 -4.99 -15.99 -15.41
N ASP A 36 -5.76 -16.99 -14.96
CA ASP A 36 -5.84 -17.35 -13.54
C ASP A 36 -4.50 -17.93 -13.12
N LEU A 37 -3.65 -17.06 -12.59
CA LEU A 37 -2.41 -17.43 -11.91
C LEU A 37 -2.60 -17.47 -10.39
N GLY A 38 -3.78 -17.18 -9.83
CA GLY A 38 -3.97 -16.99 -8.39
C GLY A 38 -3.10 -15.87 -7.78
N HIS A 39 -2.61 -14.92 -8.58
CA HIS A 39 -1.66 -13.91 -8.13
C HIS A 39 -1.96 -12.54 -8.76
N ASP A 40 -2.69 -11.69 -8.03
CA ASP A 40 -2.37 -10.27 -8.01
C ASP A 40 -1.00 -10.16 -7.31
N ASP A 41 0.03 -9.60 -7.96
CA ASP A 41 1.36 -9.45 -7.35
C ASP A 41 1.23 -8.66 -6.03
N VAL A 42 1.47 -9.32 -4.90
CA VAL A 42 1.44 -8.66 -3.59
C VAL A 42 2.77 -7.97 -3.35
N SER A 43 2.77 -6.65 -3.46
CA SER A 43 3.92 -5.81 -3.10
C SER A 43 3.94 -5.49 -1.61
N ILE A 44 5.11 -5.63 -1.00
CA ILE A 44 5.33 -5.40 0.43
C ILE A 44 6.42 -4.36 0.61
N ALA A 45 6.12 -3.26 1.30
CA ALA A 45 7.12 -2.31 1.78
C ALA A 45 7.53 -2.70 3.21
N VAL A 46 8.83 -2.75 3.48
CA VAL A 46 9.36 -3.10 4.80
C VAL A 46 10.18 -1.93 5.32
N THR A 47 9.93 -1.51 6.54
CA THR A 47 10.72 -0.46 7.20
C THR A 47 11.91 -1.05 7.93
N GLY A 48 12.94 -0.22 8.16
CA GLY A 48 13.84 -0.44 9.29
C GLY A 48 13.15 -0.09 10.62
N ASP A 49 13.94 0.20 11.65
CA ASP A 49 13.43 0.50 12.99
C ASP A 49 12.62 1.80 12.99
N VAL A 50 11.34 1.68 13.32
CA VAL A 50 10.43 2.81 13.52
C VAL A 50 10.24 3.02 15.01
N MET A 51 10.67 4.18 15.49
CA MET A 51 10.59 4.57 16.90
C MET A 51 9.64 5.75 17.04
N PHE A 52 8.62 5.65 17.89
CA PHE A 52 7.72 6.76 18.27
C PHE A 52 8.01 7.29 19.69
N GLY A 53 9.03 6.74 20.36
CA GLY A 53 9.48 7.21 21.66
C GLY A 53 10.41 8.43 21.63
N ARG A 54 11.00 8.73 22.78
CA ARG A 54 11.98 9.82 22.99
C ARG A 54 11.42 11.19 22.59
N LYS A 55 12.01 11.84 21.58
CA LYS A 55 11.65 13.18 21.11
C LYS A 55 10.59 13.18 20.00
N MET A 56 10.21 12.00 19.49
CA MET A 56 9.19 11.90 18.44
C MET A 56 7.81 12.47 18.81
N PRO A 57 7.35 12.46 20.08
CA PRO A 57 6.13 13.17 20.48
C PRO A 57 6.02 14.61 19.94
N ALA A 58 7.13 15.36 19.93
CA ALA A 58 7.15 16.74 19.43
C ALA A 58 6.87 16.85 17.91
N VAL A 59 7.08 15.77 17.16
CA VAL A 59 6.76 15.68 15.72
C VAL A 59 5.38 15.05 15.53
N LEU A 60 5.08 13.99 16.28
CA LEU A 60 3.83 13.23 16.17
C LEU A 60 2.61 14.04 16.63
N ASP A 61 2.78 14.99 17.55
CA ASP A 61 1.70 15.89 18.00
C ASP A 61 1.16 16.80 16.87
N SER A 62 1.88 16.94 15.75
CA SER A 62 1.35 17.62 14.55
C SER A 62 0.21 16.86 13.89
N GLY A 63 0.08 15.57 14.16
CA GLY A 63 -0.88 14.68 13.51
C GLY A 63 -0.51 14.26 12.08
N GLU A 64 0.60 14.76 11.54
CA GLU A 64 1.08 14.35 10.21
C GLU A 64 1.67 12.93 10.24
N SER A 65 1.49 12.20 9.14
CA SER A 65 2.11 10.88 8.99
C SER A 65 3.64 10.98 9.14
N PRO A 66 4.27 10.14 9.99
CA PRO A 66 5.73 10.06 10.07
C PRO A 66 6.34 9.53 8.76
N PHE A 67 5.54 8.92 7.89
CA PHE A 67 5.95 8.41 6.59
C PHE A 67 5.78 9.40 5.44
N ARG A 68 5.31 10.64 5.68
CA ARG A 68 4.93 11.61 4.62
C ARG A 68 5.99 11.84 3.54
N PHE A 69 7.27 11.79 3.90
CA PHE A 69 8.38 12.00 2.96
C PHE A 69 8.80 10.74 2.20
N VAL A 70 8.23 9.59 2.51
CA VAL A 70 8.47 8.28 1.84
C VAL A 70 7.17 7.64 1.35
N GLU A 71 6.10 8.41 1.23
CA GLU A 71 4.78 7.92 0.80
C GLU A 71 4.80 7.30 -0.60
N ASN A 72 5.72 7.75 -1.46
CA ASN A 72 5.95 7.17 -2.78
C ASN A 72 6.37 5.69 -2.72
N VAL A 73 6.83 5.19 -1.57
CA VAL A 73 7.14 3.77 -1.36
C VAL A 73 6.09 3.12 -0.47
N THR A 74 5.72 3.77 0.65
CA THR A 74 4.82 3.16 1.64
C THR A 74 3.38 3.07 1.18
N LYS A 75 2.85 4.04 0.40
CA LYS A 75 1.48 3.98 -0.11
C LYS A 75 1.34 3.11 -1.36
N ASN A 76 2.40 2.96 -2.14
CA ASN A 76 2.37 2.21 -3.40
C ASN A 76 2.45 0.69 -3.22
N ALA A 77 2.99 0.20 -2.11
CA ALA A 77 2.94 -1.23 -1.78
C ALA A 77 1.53 -1.68 -1.38
N ASN A 78 1.16 -2.96 -1.47
CA ASN A 78 -0.12 -3.49 -0.98
C ASN A 78 -0.14 -3.62 0.56
N VAL A 79 1.00 -3.97 1.17
CA VAL A 79 1.18 -4.12 2.61
C VAL A 79 2.40 -3.32 3.07
N LEU A 80 2.27 -2.63 4.20
CA LEU A 80 3.40 -2.00 4.90
C LEU A 80 3.74 -2.80 6.16
N LEU A 81 4.92 -3.44 6.17
CA LEU A 81 5.48 -4.10 7.34
C LEU A 81 6.38 -3.13 8.10
N VAL A 82 6.05 -2.89 9.37
CA VAL A 82 6.78 -1.96 10.23
C VAL A 82 7.53 -2.72 11.32
N ASN A 83 8.86 -2.60 11.35
CA ASN A 83 9.66 -3.03 12.49
C ASN A 83 9.59 -1.94 13.56
N PHE A 84 8.72 -2.10 14.56
CA PHE A 84 8.51 -1.06 15.55
C PHE A 84 9.45 -1.27 16.74
N GLU A 85 10.35 -0.32 16.93
CA GLU A 85 11.49 -0.42 17.86
C GLU A 85 11.05 -0.55 19.31
N ASN A 86 10.01 0.19 19.70
CA ASN A 86 9.67 0.41 21.09
C ASN A 86 8.29 -0.17 21.47
N PRO A 87 8.09 -0.69 22.69
CA PRO A 87 6.78 -1.07 23.20
C PRO A 87 5.82 0.11 23.18
N ILE A 88 4.58 -0.18 22.82
CA ILE A 88 3.46 0.77 22.88
C ILE A 88 2.80 0.56 24.22
N THR A 89 3.06 1.42 25.21
CA THR A 89 2.55 1.21 26.57
C THR A 89 2.45 2.51 27.36
N THR A 90 1.52 2.55 28.31
CA THR A 90 1.44 3.61 29.32
C THR A 90 2.30 3.30 30.56
N SER A 91 2.83 2.08 30.69
CA SER A 91 3.63 1.65 31.84
C SER A 91 4.79 2.61 32.12
N SER A 92 4.97 3.00 33.37
CA SER A 92 6.14 3.77 33.85
C SER A 92 7.27 2.87 34.36
N TYR A 93 7.05 1.56 34.45
CA TYR A 93 7.98 0.60 35.03
C TYR A 93 8.82 -0.04 33.93
N ALA A 94 9.99 0.55 33.67
CA ALA A 94 10.98 -0.07 32.80
C ALA A 94 11.60 -1.29 33.49
N VAL A 95 11.70 -2.40 32.75
CA VAL A 95 12.36 -3.64 33.17
C VAL A 95 13.81 -3.66 32.68
N LYS A 96 14.08 -3.04 31.52
CA LYS A 96 15.44 -2.90 31.00
C LYS A 96 16.21 -1.83 31.77
N GLY A 97 17.43 -2.16 32.16
CA GLY A 97 18.30 -1.28 32.95
C GLY A 97 19.00 -0.18 32.15
N ASP A 98 19.12 -0.32 30.83
CA ASP A 98 19.81 0.64 29.98
C ASP A 98 18.90 1.20 28.87
N VAL A 99 18.79 2.53 28.83
CA VAL A 99 17.95 3.36 27.93
C VAL A 99 16.63 2.69 27.52
N PRO A 100 15.61 2.63 28.41
CA PRO A 100 14.31 2.09 28.05
C PRO A 100 13.59 2.99 27.03
N LEU A 101 12.98 2.37 26.02
CA LEU A 101 12.19 3.01 24.99
C LEU A 101 10.72 2.60 25.12
N LYS A 102 9.82 3.57 24.93
CA LYS A 102 8.38 3.33 24.75
C LYS A 102 7.75 4.40 23.89
N ALA A 103 6.65 4.05 23.24
CA ALA A 103 5.72 5.00 22.65
C ALA A 103 4.42 5.08 23.45
N ASN A 104 3.83 6.27 23.48
CA ASN A 104 2.50 6.46 24.04
C ASN A 104 1.46 5.87 23.07
N PRO A 105 0.51 5.03 23.54
CA PRO A 105 -0.56 4.48 22.72
C PRO A 105 -1.37 5.51 21.95
N LYS A 106 -1.42 6.78 22.40
CA LYS A 106 -2.12 7.85 21.69
C LYS A 106 -1.61 8.10 20.27
N TYR A 107 -0.41 7.63 19.90
CA TYR A 107 0.18 7.84 18.57
C TYR A 107 -0.01 6.67 17.60
N THR A 108 -0.60 5.55 18.03
CA THR A 108 -0.75 4.36 17.16
C THR A 108 -1.60 4.63 15.92
N TYR A 109 -2.55 5.56 16.00
CA TYR A 109 -3.37 5.95 14.86
C TYR A 109 -2.52 6.51 13.69
N LEU A 110 -1.36 7.13 13.96
CA LEU A 110 -0.47 7.65 12.92
C LEU A 110 0.21 6.53 12.11
N LEU A 111 0.37 5.37 12.74
CA LEU A 111 0.83 4.17 12.06
C LEU A 111 -0.32 3.55 11.24
N ALA A 112 -1.51 3.42 11.82
CA ALA A 112 -2.68 2.89 11.12
C ALA A 112 -3.10 3.77 9.91
N ASN A 113 -2.91 5.08 10.01
CA ASN A 113 -3.23 6.02 8.92
C ASN A 113 -2.13 6.10 7.86
N ALA A 114 -1.01 5.37 8.00
CA ALA A 114 0.03 5.35 6.98
C ALA A 114 -0.46 4.70 5.67
N LYS A 115 -1.33 3.69 5.79
CA LYS A 115 -1.95 2.95 4.68
C LYS A 115 -3.11 2.09 5.22
N ASP A 116 -4.02 1.68 4.35
CA ASP A 116 -5.09 0.72 4.64
C ASP A 116 -4.61 -0.61 5.27
N ASN A 117 -3.47 -1.15 4.82
CA ASN A 117 -2.92 -2.42 5.30
C ASN A 117 -1.52 -2.23 5.91
N VAL A 118 -1.47 -2.10 7.23
CA VAL A 118 -0.24 -1.98 8.01
C VAL A 118 -0.14 -3.13 9.01
N VAL A 119 1.01 -3.79 9.03
CA VAL A 119 1.36 -4.79 10.05
C VAL A 119 2.60 -4.29 10.77
N ALA A 120 2.46 -3.92 12.04
CA ALA A 120 3.60 -3.60 12.88
C ALA A 120 3.96 -4.78 13.77
N SER A 121 5.24 -5.11 13.81
CA SER A 121 5.79 -6.10 14.72
C SER A 121 6.59 -5.43 15.83
N GLN A 122 6.49 -5.98 17.03
CA GLN A 122 7.36 -5.71 18.18
C GLN A 122 8.48 -6.76 18.25
N ALA A 123 9.09 -7.08 17.11
CA ALA A 123 10.13 -8.11 17.01
C ALA A 123 11.54 -7.50 17.09
N ASN A 124 11.76 -6.59 18.06
CA ASN A 124 13.01 -5.83 18.20
C ASN A 124 13.65 -5.98 19.59
N ASN A 125 14.94 -5.62 19.73
CA ASN A 125 15.72 -5.72 20.97
C ASN A 125 15.20 -4.82 22.12
N HIS A 126 14.27 -3.92 21.81
CA HIS A 126 13.58 -3.07 22.78
C HIS A 126 12.15 -3.52 23.12
N ALA A 127 11.64 -4.59 22.50
CA ALA A 127 10.26 -5.07 22.70
C ALA A 127 9.88 -5.35 24.16
N LEU A 128 10.84 -5.80 24.97
CA LEU A 128 10.65 -6.15 26.39
C LEU A 128 11.11 -5.07 27.37
N ASP A 129 11.36 -3.84 26.90
CA ASP A 129 11.83 -2.74 27.75
C ASP A 129 10.92 -2.47 28.95
N TYR A 130 9.62 -2.77 28.80
CA TYR A 130 8.58 -2.64 29.83
C TYR A 130 7.96 -4.00 30.21
N GLY A 131 8.65 -5.11 29.91
CA GLY A 131 8.20 -6.47 30.19
C GLY A 131 6.87 -6.81 29.52
N GLU A 132 6.09 -7.69 30.16
CA GLU A 132 4.77 -8.11 29.67
C GLU A 132 3.79 -6.93 29.50
N ALA A 133 3.90 -5.88 30.32
CA ALA A 133 3.07 -4.68 30.17
C ALA A 133 3.38 -3.87 28.89
N GLY A 134 4.51 -4.15 28.23
CA GLY A 134 4.90 -3.62 26.94
C GLY A 134 4.48 -4.46 25.73
N LEU A 135 4.10 -5.72 25.95
CA LEU A 135 3.65 -6.66 24.92
C LEU A 135 2.13 -6.52 24.70
N ASN A 136 1.74 -5.46 23.99
CA ASN A 136 0.34 -5.18 23.64
C ASN A 136 0.02 -5.54 22.19
#